data_AF-A0AAW1B957-F1
#
_entry.id   AF-A0AAW1B957-F1
#
_cell.length_a   1.000
_cell.length_b   1.000
_cell.length_c   1.000
_cell.angle_alpha   90.00
_cell.angle_beta   90.00
_cell.angle_gamma   90.00
#
_symmetry.space_group_name_H-M   'P 1'
#
loop_
_entity.id
_entity.type
_entity.pdbx_description
1 polymer ?
#
loop_
_entity_poly.entity_id
_entity_poly.type
_entity_poly.pdbx_seq_one_letter_code
_entity_poly.pdbx_strand_id
1 'polypeptide(L)'
;MGTPLLLSALGALLYPQALASRGFSLASVPPTLISGEHLRICPQDYICCASETEERLSEQGQADLRALLGEPGAFLIHTLSSRQRRFQDFFQELLAGAERSLQAMFARSYGRLYMQHARLFQGLFVELHRHLKGSRPGLDEALSDFWSQLLERMLPLLNPQKGIWSVWGTRWKASMPLETAPASSGAGVSGFPRCSGLCSGPGHWAGHRCPGS
;
A
#
# COMPACT_ATOMS: atom_id res chain seq x y z
N MET A 1 7.02 -56.64 -4.83
CA MET A 1 6.64 -55.78 -5.98
C MET A 1 5.14 -55.85 -6.26
N GLY A 2 4.28 -55.55 -5.28
CA GLY A 2 2.80 -55.70 -5.40
C GLY A 2 1.97 -54.50 -4.95
N THR A 3 2.63 -53.39 -4.62
CA THR A 3 2.02 -52.17 -4.07
C THR A 3 1.35 -51.22 -5.09
N PRO A 4 1.77 -51.08 -6.37
CA PRO A 4 1.15 -50.08 -7.26
C PRO A 4 -0.27 -50.46 -7.70
N LEU A 5 -0.56 -51.76 -7.84
CA LEU A 5 -1.88 -52.26 -8.28
C LEU A 5 -2.97 -52.14 -7.20
N LEU A 6 -2.59 -52.23 -5.92
CA LEU A 6 -3.51 -52.05 -4.78
C LEU A 6 -3.92 -50.58 -4.61
N LEU A 7 -3.01 -49.63 -4.82
CA LEU A 7 -3.34 -48.20 -4.80
C LEU A 7 -4.25 -47.79 -5.96
N SER A 8 -4.03 -48.33 -7.17
CA SER A 8 -4.90 -48.07 -8.32
C SER A 8 -6.29 -48.69 -8.15
N ALA A 9 -6.40 -49.88 -7.56
CA ALA A 9 -7.68 -50.55 -7.30
C ALA A 9 -8.50 -49.85 -6.21
N LEU A 10 -7.85 -49.36 -5.15
CA LEU A 10 -8.50 -48.53 -4.11
C LEU A 10 -8.93 -47.17 -4.66
N GLY A 11 -8.11 -46.55 -5.52
CA GLY A 11 -8.44 -45.30 -6.21
C GLY A 11 -9.68 -45.43 -7.11
N ALA A 12 -9.81 -46.54 -7.85
CA ALA A 12 -10.96 -46.79 -8.74
C ALA A 12 -12.29 -47.02 -7.99
N LEU A 13 -12.26 -47.56 -6.77
CA LEU A 13 -13.46 -47.77 -5.95
C LEU A 13 -13.90 -46.52 -5.18
N LEU A 14 -12.94 -45.69 -4.76
CA LEU A 14 -13.22 -44.49 -3.96
C LEU A 14 -13.63 -43.29 -4.83
N TYR A 15 -13.12 -43.22 -6.07
CA TYR A 15 -13.35 -42.11 -6.99
C TYR A 15 -14.85 -41.87 -7.35
N PRO A 16 -15.66 -42.90 -7.68
CA PRO A 16 -17.08 -42.70 -7.95
C PRO A 16 -17.86 -42.19 -6.73
N GLN A 17 -17.50 -42.64 -5.52
CA GLN A 17 -18.14 -42.19 -4.28
C GLN A 17 -17.80 -40.72 -3.97
N ALA A 18 -16.55 -40.31 -4.23
CA ALA A 18 -16.10 -38.92 -4.07
C ALA A 18 -16.72 -37.97 -5.11
N LEU A 19 -17.01 -38.44 -6.31
CA LEU A 19 -17.74 -37.68 -7.33
C LEU A 19 -19.22 -37.55 -6.99
N ALA A 20 -19.85 -38.64 -6.54
CA ALA A 20 -21.25 -38.64 -6.13
C ALA A 20 -21.52 -37.66 -4.98
N SER A 21 -20.61 -37.57 -4.00
CA SER A 21 -20.72 -36.60 -2.90
C SER A 21 -20.60 -35.14 -3.34
N ARG A 22 -20.02 -34.88 -4.53
CA ARG A 22 -19.98 -33.57 -5.18
C ARG A 22 -21.12 -33.32 -6.18
N GLY A 23 -22.07 -34.24 -6.29
CA GLY A 23 -23.26 -34.10 -7.14
C GLY A 23 -23.09 -34.59 -8.58
N PHE A 24 -22.03 -35.36 -8.88
CA PHE A 24 -21.87 -35.99 -10.18
C PHE A 24 -22.63 -37.31 -10.25
N SER A 25 -23.19 -37.62 -11.43
CA SER A 25 -23.85 -38.90 -11.67
C SER A 25 -22.82 -40.02 -11.79
N LEU A 26 -23.04 -41.14 -11.12
CA LEU A 26 -22.19 -42.34 -11.23
C LEU A 26 -22.10 -42.87 -12.68
N ALA A 27 -23.09 -42.54 -13.52
CA ALA A 27 -23.09 -42.90 -14.94
C ALA A 27 -22.08 -42.09 -15.77
N SER A 28 -21.62 -40.94 -15.27
CA SER A 28 -20.59 -40.11 -15.95
C SER A 28 -19.17 -40.61 -15.71
N VAL A 29 -18.99 -41.64 -14.87
CA VAL A 29 -17.70 -42.23 -14.54
C VAL A 29 -17.45 -43.46 -15.41
N PRO A 30 -16.35 -43.49 -16.18
CA PRO A 30 -15.95 -44.67 -16.92
C PRO A 30 -15.76 -45.88 -15.98
N PRO A 31 -16.30 -47.08 -16.32
CA PRO A 31 -16.16 -48.27 -15.48
C PRO A 31 -14.73 -48.85 -15.45
N THR A 32 -13.86 -48.39 -16.35
CA THR A 32 -12.45 -48.81 -16.49
C THR A 32 -11.57 -47.61 -16.79
N LEU A 33 -10.26 -47.73 -16.55
CA LEU A 33 -9.31 -46.66 -16.84
C LEU A 33 -9.32 -46.37 -18.35
N ILE A 34 -9.44 -45.09 -18.69
CA ILE A 34 -9.38 -44.58 -20.06
C ILE A 34 -8.08 -43.81 -20.28
N SER A 35 -7.62 -43.74 -21.53
CA SER A 35 -6.46 -42.89 -21.88
C SER A 35 -6.77 -41.43 -21.58
N GLY A 36 -5.86 -40.70 -20.93
CA GLY A 36 -6.03 -39.30 -20.52
C GLY A 36 -5.60 -38.26 -21.56
N GLU A 37 -5.33 -38.64 -22.82
CA GLU A 37 -4.92 -37.70 -23.88
C GLU A 37 -5.94 -36.58 -24.13
N HIS A 38 -7.22 -36.80 -23.82
CA HIS A 38 -8.29 -35.81 -23.97
C HIS A 38 -8.33 -34.75 -22.87
N LEU A 39 -7.47 -34.86 -21.84
CA LEU A 39 -7.49 -33.98 -20.66
C LEU A 39 -6.57 -32.79 -20.81
N ARG A 40 -6.94 -31.67 -20.17
CA ARG A 40 -6.20 -30.41 -20.24
C ARG A 40 -5.51 -30.01 -18.93
N ILE A 41 -5.99 -30.50 -17.79
CA ILE A 41 -5.57 -30.06 -16.45
C ILE A 41 -4.89 -31.21 -15.70
N CYS A 42 -5.51 -32.38 -15.73
CA CYS A 42 -4.98 -33.61 -15.16
C CYS A 42 -3.83 -34.18 -16.03
N PRO A 43 -2.90 -34.95 -15.44
CA PRO A 43 -1.85 -35.61 -16.20
C PRO A 43 -2.45 -36.57 -17.25
N GLN A 44 -1.83 -36.61 -18.43
CA GLN A 44 -2.27 -37.43 -19.58
C GLN A 44 -1.85 -38.90 -19.43
N ASP A 45 -2.18 -39.50 -18.30
CA ASP A 45 -1.98 -40.92 -18.00
C ASP A 45 -3.31 -41.70 -18.13
N TYR A 46 -3.29 -43.01 -17.91
CA TYR A 46 -4.53 -43.79 -17.76
C TYR A 46 -5.26 -43.38 -16.48
N ILE A 47 -6.48 -42.85 -16.61
CA ILE A 47 -7.24 -42.28 -15.50
C ILE A 47 -8.74 -42.59 -15.57
N CYS A 48 -9.48 -42.23 -14.52
CA CYS A 48 -10.93 -42.48 -14.40
C CYS A 48 -11.81 -41.25 -14.68
N CYS A 49 -11.27 -40.18 -15.25
CA CYS A 49 -11.99 -38.91 -15.48
C CYS A 49 -12.22 -38.66 -16.98
N ALA A 50 -13.45 -38.32 -17.35
CA ALA A 50 -13.78 -37.83 -18.69
C ALA A 50 -13.53 -36.31 -18.81
N SER A 51 -13.42 -35.79 -20.03
CA SER A 51 -13.22 -34.34 -20.27
C SER A 51 -14.33 -33.49 -19.65
N GLU A 52 -15.59 -33.91 -19.76
CA GLU A 52 -16.73 -33.18 -19.20
C GLU A 52 -16.67 -33.12 -17.67
N THR A 53 -16.30 -34.23 -17.02
CA THR A 53 -16.13 -34.27 -15.57
C THR A 53 -14.93 -33.44 -15.11
N GLU A 54 -13.85 -33.38 -15.89
CA GLU A 54 -12.68 -32.53 -15.61
C GLU A 54 -13.04 -31.04 -15.67
N GLU A 55 -13.75 -30.61 -16.71
CA GLU A 55 -14.17 -29.22 -16.89
C GLU A 55 -15.09 -28.77 -15.74
N ARG A 56 -16.11 -29.57 -15.42
CA ARG A 56 -17.05 -29.26 -14.33
C ARG A 56 -16.37 -29.25 -12.96
N LEU A 57 -15.42 -30.16 -12.71
CA LEU A 57 -14.62 -30.14 -11.48
C LEU A 57 -13.71 -28.89 -11.40
N SER A 58 -13.18 -28.43 -12.54
CA SER A 58 -12.41 -27.19 -12.62
C SER A 58 -13.27 -25.98 -12.29
N GLU A 59 -14.46 -25.87 -12.89
CA GLU A 59 -15.41 -24.79 -12.60
C GLU A 59 -15.85 -24.79 -11.13
N GLN A 60 -16.19 -25.97 -10.58
CA GLN A 60 -16.57 -26.11 -9.19
C GLN A 60 -15.41 -25.75 -8.24
N GLY A 61 -14.19 -26.22 -8.53
CA GLY A 61 -13.01 -25.87 -7.73
C GLY A 61 -12.72 -24.37 -7.73
N GLN A 62 -12.90 -23.70 -8.87
CA GLN A 62 -12.78 -22.24 -8.94
C GLN A 62 -13.90 -21.53 -8.17
N ALA A 63 -15.14 -22.03 -8.23
CA ALA A 63 -16.26 -21.49 -7.48
C ALA A 63 -16.06 -21.64 -5.97
N ASP A 64 -15.64 -22.82 -5.52
CA ASP A 64 -15.33 -23.11 -4.11
C ASP A 64 -14.20 -22.22 -3.60
N LEU A 65 -13.13 -22.06 -4.39
CA LEU A 65 -12.03 -21.16 -4.03
C LEU A 65 -12.50 -19.71 -3.91
N ARG A 66 -13.32 -19.23 -4.85
CA ARG A 66 -13.90 -17.87 -4.79
C ARG A 66 -14.83 -17.72 -3.59
N ALA A 67 -15.60 -18.73 -3.23
CA ALA A 67 -16.48 -18.70 -2.06
C ALA A 67 -15.67 -18.64 -0.76
N LEU A 68 -14.57 -19.42 -0.67
CA LEU A 68 -13.67 -19.42 0.49
C LEU A 68 -12.90 -18.10 0.63
N LEU A 69 -12.45 -17.50 -0.48
CA LEU A 69 -11.64 -16.29 -0.48
C LEU A 69 -12.43 -14.99 -0.61
N GLY A 70 -13.71 -15.05 -1.01
CA GLY A 70 -14.53 -13.88 -1.31
C GLY A 70 -14.68 -12.95 -0.12
N GLU A 71 -15.28 -13.45 0.96
CA GLU A 71 -15.52 -12.65 2.18
C GLU A 71 -14.21 -12.27 2.90
N PRO A 72 -13.26 -13.18 3.17
CA PRO A 72 -12.01 -12.81 3.83
C PRO A 72 -11.17 -11.83 2.99
N GLY A 73 -11.11 -12.05 1.67
CA GLY A 73 -10.40 -11.17 0.74
C GLY A 73 -11.03 -9.79 0.67
N ALA A 74 -12.36 -9.71 0.53
CA ALA A 74 -13.10 -8.45 0.53
C ALA A 74 -12.93 -7.69 1.86
N PHE A 75 -12.99 -8.38 3.00
CA PHE A 75 -12.77 -7.79 4.30
C PHE A 75 -11.36 -7.19 4.45
N LEU A 76 -10.34 -7.91 4.01
CA LEU A 76 -8.95 -7.43 4.04
C LEU A 76 -8.77 -6.20 3.15
N ILE A 77 -9.26 -6.26 1.91
CA ILE A 77 -9.20 -5.14 0.96
C ILE A 77 -9.91 -3.91 1.54
N HIS A 78 -11.11 -4.09 2.09
CA HIS A 78 -11.88 -3.02 2.70
C HIS A 78 -11.14 -2.41 3.91
N THR A 79 -10.62 -3.25 4.80
CA THR A 79 -9.91 -2.80 6.00
C THR A 79 -8.63 -2.03 5.63
N LEU A 80 -7.82 -2.57 4.72
CA LEU A 80 -6.59 -1.91 4.26
C LEU A 80 -6.91 -0.59 3.56
N SER A 81 -7.93 -0.57 2.69
CA SER A 81 -8.36 0.64 1.98
C SER A 81 -8.88 1.72 2.94
N SER A 82 -9.65 1.32 3.96
CA SER A 82 -10.15 2.23 5.00
C SER A 82 -9.01 2.83 5.82
N ARG A 83 -8.04 1.99 6.25
CA ARG A 83 -6.86 2.42 7.00
C ARG A 83 -5.99 3.37 6.16
N GLN A 84 -5.76 3.04 4.90
CA GLN A 84 -5.00 3.87 3.97
C GLN A 84 -5.66 5.25 3.79
N ARG A 85 -6.99 5.29 3.60
CA ARG A 85 -7.73 6.55 3.45
C ARG A 85 -7.62 7.40 4.71
N ARG A 86 -7.86 6.81 5.89
CA ARG A 86 -7.74 7.52 7.17
C ARG A 86 -6.33 8.06 7.42
N PHE A 87 -5.30 7.31 7.02
CA PHE A 87 -3.92 7.79 7.06
C PHE A 87 -3.73 8.99 6.12
N GLN A 88 -4.18 8.90 4.87
CA GLN A 88 -4.08 10.01 3.93
C GLN A 88 -4.81 11.27 4.41
N ASP A 89 -6.02 11.14 4.94
CA ASP A 89 -6.81 12.25 5.46
C ASP A 89 -6.10 12.94 6.62
N PHE A 90 -5.57 12.16 7.58
CA PHE A 90 -4.81 12.69 8.71
C PHE A 90 -3.59 13.51 8.26
N PHE A 91 -2.80 13.01 7.30
CA PHE A 91 -1.63 13.75 6.82
C PHE A 91 -2.00 14.99 6.01
N GLN A 92 -3.12 14.96 5.26
CA GLN A 92 -3.63 16.13 4.56
C GLN A 92 -4.07 17.22 5.54
N GLU A 93 -4.79 16.86 6.60
CA GLU A 93 -5.20 17.79 7.65
C GLU A 93 -4.01 18.35 8.42
N LEU A 94 -3.03 17.51 8.75
CA LEU A 94 -1.79 17.93 9.39
C LEU A 94 -1.04 18.97 8.54
N LEU A 95 -0.93 18.72 7.23
CA LEU A 95 -0.24 19.63 6.31
C LEU A 95 -0.99 20.95 6.14
N ALA A 96 -2.32 20.92 6.02
CA ALA A 96 -3.15 22.12 5.98
C ALA A 96 -3.13 22.90 7.31
N GLY A 97 -3.00 22.20 8.44
CA GLY A 97 -2.77 22.81 9.75
C GLY A 97 -1.41 23.52 9.83
N ALA A 98 -0.36 22.86 9.35
CA ALA A 98 0.99 23.44 9.27
C ALA A 98 1.04 24.67 8.36
N GLU A 99 0.37 24.64 7.20
CA GLU A 99 0.27 25.80 6.30
C GLU A 99 -0.37 26.99 6.99
N ARG A 100 -1.54 26.80 7.61
CA ARG A 100 -2.25 27.88 8.33
C ARG A 100 -1.42 28.45 9.47
N SER A 101 -0.78 27.58 10.24
CA SER A 101 0.09 28.00 11.36
C SER A 101 1.29 28.81 10.87
N LEU A 102 1.97 28.33 9.82
CA LEU A 102 3.08 29.04 9.19
C LEU A 102 2.63 30.42 8.67
N GLN A 103 1.54 30.47 7.91
CA GLN A 103 1.01 31.73 7.37
C GLN A 103 0.66 32.73 8.49
N ALA A 104 0.00 32.29 9.56
CA ALA A 104 -0.36 33.15 10.69
C ALA A 104 0.87 33.68 11.44
N MET A 105 1.84 32.82 11.74
CA MET A 105 3.07 33.22 12.43
C MET A 105 3.88 34.20 11.57
N PHE A 106 4.07 33.90 10.29
CA PHE A 106 4.86 34.76 9.41
C PHE A 106 4.17 36.09 9.11
N ALA A 107 2.84 36.11 8.94
CA ALA A 107 2.09 37.35 8.80
C ALA A 107 2.21 38.23 10.05
N ARG A 108 2.23 37.63 11.24
CA ARG A 108 2.41 38.36 12.51
C ARG A 108 3.83 38.90 12.68
N SER A 109 4.86 38.10 12.37
CA SER A 109 6.26 38.46 12.63
C SER A 109 6.89 39.34 11.54
N TYR A 110 6.55 39.11 10.27
CA TYR A 110 7.17 39.79 9.12
C TYR A 110 6.22 40.76 8.41
N GLY A 111 4.94 40.76 8.76
CA GLY A 111 3.96 41.73 8.27
C GLY A 111 3.90 41.82 6.74
N ARG A 112 4.02 43.05 6.21
CA ARG A 112 3.86 43.33 4.77
C ARG A 112 4.92 42.68 3.89
N LEU A 113 6.13 42.44 4.39
CA LEU A 113 7.21 41.79 3.63
C LEU A 113 6.86 40.34 3.27
N TYR A 114 6.21 39.63 4.21
CA TYR A 114 5.71 38.28 3.97
C TYR A 114 4.50 38.27 3.03
N MET A 115 3.55 39.19 3.19
CA MET A 115 2.34 39.22 2.35
C MET A 115 2.64 39.38 0.86
N GLN A 116 3.72 40.09 0.50
CA GLN A 116 4.16 40.25 -0.89
C GLN A 116 4.69 38.96 -1.53
N HIS A 117 5.19 38.02 -0.71
CA HIS A 117 5.79 36.77 -1.17
C HIS A 117 5.05 35.52 -0.66
N ALA A 118 3.88 35.68 -0.03
CA ALA A 118 3.09 34.58 0.53
C ALA A 118 2.74 33.49 -0.50
N ARG A 119 2.62 33.86 -1.79
CA ARG A 119 2.39 32.93 -2.90
C ARG A 119 3.50 31.89 -3.08
N LEU A 120 4.75 32.20 -2.71
CA LEU A 120 5.84 31.23 -2.74
C LEU A 120 5.62 30.08 -1.76
N PHE A 121 5.24 30.41 -0.54
CA PHE A 121 4.97 29.43 0.51
C PHE A 121 3.73 28.59 0.17
N GLN A 122 2.67 29.22 -0.34
CA GLN A 122 1.49 28.50 -0.84
C GLN A 122 1.85 27.50 -1.95
N GLY A 123 2.73 27.90 -2.89
CA GLY A 123 3.22 27.01 -3.94
C GLY A 123 3.92 25.76 -3.41
N LEU A 124 4.74 25.90 -2.35
CA LEU A 124 5.37 24.75 -1.71
C LEU A 124 4.35 23.79 -1.09
N PHE A 125 3.35 24.31 -0.37
CA PHE A 125 2.32 23.45 0.23
C PHE A 125 1.49 22.72 -0.84
N VAL A 126 1.20 23.36 -1.97
CA VAL A 126 0.56 22.69 -3.12
C VAL A 126 1.41 21.52 -3.62
N GLU A 127 2.72 21.70 -3.76
CA GLU A 127 3.62 20.62 -4.18
C GLU A 127 3.72 19.49 -3.14
N LEU A 128 3.77 19.83 -1.84
CA LEU A 128 3.74 18.85 -0.75
C LEU A 128 2.43 18.02 -0.74
N HIS A 129 1.28 18.68 -0.93
CA HIS A 129 -0.02 18.01 -1.03
C HIS A 129 -0.08 17.08 -2.24
N ARG A 130 0.50 17.50 -3.37
CA ARG A 130 0.55 16.72 -4.61
C ARG A 130 1.46 15.49 -4.48
N HIS A 131 2.59 15.64 -3.78
CA HIS A 131 3.49 14.54 -3.47
C HIS A 131 2.83 13.50 -2.55
N LEU A 132 2.12 13.96 -1.51
CA LEU A 132 1.40 13.07 -0.58
C LEU A 132 0.29 12.25 -1.28
N LYS A 133 -0.31 12.80 -2.34
CA LYS A 133 -1.29 12.10 -3.20
C LYS A 133 -0.63 11.15 -4.22
N GLY A 134 0.69 11.00 -4.20
CA GLY A 134 1.45 10.17 -5.14
C GLY A 134 1.48 10.73 -6.57
N SER A 135 1.14 12.01 -6.76
CA SER A 135 0.95 12.58 -8.10
C SER A 135 2.24 13.10 -8.75
N ARG A 136 3.40 13.10 -8.06
CA ARG A 136 4.72 13.32 -8.69
C ARG A 136 5.90 12.79 -7.85
N PRO A 137 6.83 12.04 -8.46
CA PRO A 137 8.17 11.83 -7.91
C PRO A 137 8.97 13.14 -8.04
N GLY A 138 9.72 13.50 -7.00
CA GLY A 138 10.59 14.68 -7.02
C GLY A 138 10.21 15.77 -6.01
N LEU A 139 10.08 15.38 -4.74
CA LEU A 139 9.90 16.35 -3.65
C LEU A 139 11.20 17.16 -3.44
N ASP A 140 12.33 16.52 -3.65
CA ASP A 140 13.66 17.08 -3.58
C ASP A 140 13.88 18.22 -4.59
N GLU A 141 13.48 18.06 -5.86
CA GLU A 141 13.56 19.18 -6.82
C GLU A 141 12.59 20.30 -6.46
N ALA A 142 11.36 19.98 -6.05
CA ALA A 142 10.38 21.00 -5.65
C ALA A 142 10.86 21.81 -4.43
N LEU A 143 11.50 21.15 -3.45
CA LEU A 143 12.12 21.81 -2.31
C LEU A 143 13.34 22.65 -2.72
N SER A 144 14.20 22.13 -3.58
CA SER A 144 15.38 22.84 -4.11
C SER A 144 14.97 24.14 -4.84
N ASP A 145 13.95 24.06 -5.69
CA ASP A 145 13.39 25.21 -6.41
C ASP A 145 12.76 26.23 -5.45
N PHE A 146 12.04 25.75 -4.42
CA PHE A 146 11.48 26.62 -3.40
C PHE A 146 12.56 27.40 -2.64
N TRP A 147 13.59 26.74 -2.14
CA TRP A 147 14.66 27.40 -1.39
C TRP A 147 15.43 28.40 -2.25
N SER A 148 15.69 28.05 -3.52
CA SER A 148 16.30 28.95 -4.48
C SER A 148 15.50 30.25 -4.63
N GLN A 149 14.18 30.14 -4.86
CA GLN A 149 13.30 31.30 -5.03
C GLN A 149 13.09 32.10 -3.73
N LEU A 150 13.01 31.42 -2.59
CA LEU A 150 12.84 32.06 -1.29
C LEU A 150 14.05 32.93 -0.96
N LEU A 151 15.25 32.35 -1.11
CA LEU A 151 16.50 33.05 -0.87
C LEU A 151 16.65 34.23 -1.83
N GLU A 152 16.28 34.08 -3.11
CA GLU A 152 16.31 35.16 -4.11
C GLU A 152 15.49 36.37 -3.75
N ARG A 153 14.32 36.15 -3.13
CA ARG A 153 13.40 37.25 -2.80
C ARG A 153 13.58 37.80 -1.38
N MET A 154 13.99 36.98 -0.41
CA MET A 154 14.06 37.38 1.01
C MET A 154 15.44 37.91 1.43
N LEU A 155 16.55 37.40 0.89
CA LEU A 155 17.89 37.88 1.25
C LEU A 155 18.14 39.36 0.92
N PRO A 156 17.72 39.89 -0.25
CA PRO A 156 17.89 41.31 -0.55
C PRO A 156 17.14 42.22 0.43
N LEU A 157 16.04 41.76 1.01
CA LEU A 157 15.24 42.50 2.01
C LEU A 157 15.94 42.54 3.37
N LEU A 158 16.72 41.51 3.71
CA LEU A 158 17.44 41.41 4.99
C LEU A 158 18.81 42.09 4.97
N ASN A 159 19.43 42.22 3.79
CA ASN A 159 20.72 42.89 3.65
C ASN A 159 20.79 43.72 2.34
N PRO A 160 20.25 44.95 2.34
CA PRO A 160 20.19 45.80 1.15
C PRO A 160 21.57 46.26 0.65
N GLN A 161 22.60 46.19 1.50
CA GLN A 161 23.88 46.89 1.33
C GLN A 161 24.97 46.05 0.64
N LYS A 162 24.75 44.75 0.40
CA LYS A 162 25.73 43.88 -0.26
C LYS A 162 25.04 42.96 -1.26
N GLY A 163 25.46 43.03 -2.52
CA GLY A 163 25.10 42.08 -3.58
C GLY A 163 25.63 40.68 -3.27
N ILE A 164 24.97 39.97 -2.36
CA ILE A 164 25.37 38.64 -1.86
C ILE A 164 25.20 37.55 -2.93
N TRP A 165 24.45 37.86 -3.99
CA TRP A 165 24.14 36.98 -5.12
C TRP A 165 25.33 36.64 -6.01
N SER A 166 26.32 37.53 -6.15
CA SER A 166 27.48 37.27 -7.03
C SER A 166 28.44 36.22 -6.47
N VAL A 167 28.42 35.96 -5.17
CA VAL A 167 29.34 35.03 -4.50
C VAL A 167 28.66 33.73 -4.05
N TRP A 168 27.37 33.77 -3.71
CA TRP A 168 26.64 32.59 -3.22
C TRP A 168 25.84 31.86 -4.29
N GLY A 169 25.41 32.51 -5.38
CA GLY A 169 24.51 31.89 -6.37
C GLY A 169 25.05 30.64 -7.06
N THR A 170 26.36 30.60 -7.34
CA THR A 170 27.04 29.43 -7.93
C THR A 170 27.47 28.41 -6.88
N ARG A 171 27.76 28.84 -5.66
CA ARG A 171 28.17 27.95 -4.55
C ARG A 171 26.99 27.21 -3.93
N TRP A 172 25.82 27.84 -3.80
CA TRP A 172 24.63 27.20 -3.21
C TRP A 172 24.10 26.02 -4.04
N LYS A 173 23.94 26.17 -5.36
CA LYS A 173 23.54 25.04 -6.24
C LYS A 173 24.51 23.85 -6.18
N ALA A 174 25.77 24.09 -5.85
CA ALA A 174 26.79 23.05 -5.72
C ALA A 174 26.99 22.53 -4.27
N SER A 175 26.44 23.21 -3.24
CA SER A 175 26.74 22.96 -1.82
C SER A 175 25.53 22.51 -0.99
N MET A 176 24.38 22.20 -1.60
CA MET A 176 23.20 21.69 -0.89
C MET A 176 23.02 20.17 -1.14
N PRO A 177 23.80 19.29 -0.52
CA PRO A 177 23.24 18.01 -0.12
C PRO A 177 22.08 18.31 0.84
N LEU A 178 20.95 17.63 0.68
CA LEU A 178 19.73 17.80 1.49
C LEU A 178 19.92 17.53 3.01
N GLU A 179 21.15 17.36 3.50
CA GLU A 179 21.50 17.01 4.88
C GLU A 179 21.54 18.20 5.85
N THR A 180 21.46 19.46 5.38
CA THR A 180 21.48 20.65 6.26
C THR A 180 20.31 21.63 6.04
N ALA A 181 19.14 21.15 5.64
CA ALA A 181 17.92 21.71 6.24
C ALA A 181 18.04 21.49 7.76
N PRO A 182 17.59 22.40 8.65
CA PRO A 182 17.77 22.19 10.09
C PRO A 182 17.22 20.81 10.45
N ALA A 183 18.13 19.90 10.77
CA ALA A 183 17.83 18.60 11.35
C ALA A 183 17.35 18.85 12.78
N SER A 184 16.19 19.47 12.90
CA SER A 184 15.53 19.79 14.16
C SER A 184 14.03 19.95 13.92
N SER A 185 13.42 18.96 13.27
CA SER A 185 12.05 18.54 13.57
C SER A 185 12.02 17.16 14.26
N GLY A 186 13.19 16.59 14.55
CA GLY A 186 13.37 15.36 15.33
C GLY A 186 13.82 15.64 16.77
N ALA A 187 13.06 16.41 17.54
CA ALA A 187 13.22 16.46 18.99
C ALA A 187 11.87 16.73 19.66
N GLY A 188 11.31 15.70 20.30
CA GLY A 188 10.29 15.87 21.34
C GLY A 188 8.82 15.79 20.90
N VAL A 189 8.38 14.65 20.38
CA VAL A 189 7.00 14.19 20.66
C VAL A 189 7.10 12.97 21.57
N SER A 190 7.44 13.20 22.83
CA SER A 190 7.19 12.25 23.92
C SER A 190 5.68 12.24 24.18
N GLY A 191 4.94 11.45 23.42
CA GLY A 191 3.49 11.42 23.54
C GLY A 191 2.75 10.64 22.45
N PHE A 192 3.31 9.53 21.97
CA PHE A 192 2.53 8.54 21.23
C PHE A 192 2.55 7.23 22.01
N PRO A 193 1.40 6.65 22.37
CA PRO A 193 1.38 5.31 22.95
C PRO A 193 1.92 4.34 21.91
N ARG A 194 3.09 3.76 22.21
CA ARG A 194 3.62 2.61 21.46
C ARG A 194 2.63 1.44 21.64
N CYS A 195 1.89 1.10 20.59
CA CYS A 195 1.36 -0.26 20.45
C CYS A 195 2.50 -1.17 19.99
N SER A 196 3.40 -1.50 20.93
CA SER A 196 4.35 -2.60 20.75
C SER A 196 3.70 -3.87 21.28
N GLY A 197 3.15 -4.68 20.36
CA GLY A 197 2.67 -6.02 20.63
C GLY A 197 2.83 -6.86 19.37
N LEU A 198 3.66 -7.90 19.45
CA LEU A 198 3.90 -8.83 18.37
C LEU A 198 2.60 -9.53 17.95
N CYS A 199 2.34 -9.63 16.65
CA CYS A 199 1.35 -10.55 16.12
C CYS A 199 1.86 -11.99 16.31
N SER A 200 1.40 -12.65 17.36
CA SER A 200 1.57 -14.09 17.56
C SER A 200 0.21 -14.78 17.46
N GLY A 201 -0.05 -15.44 16.32
CA GLY A 201 -0.92 -16.61 16.17
C GLY A 201 -2.42 -16.50 16.54
N PRO A 202 -3.24 -17.50 16.15
CA PRO A 202 -4.69 -17.42 16.25
C PRO A 202 -5.18 -17.93 17.63
N GLY A 203 -6.07 -17.17 18.24
CA GLY A 203 -6.90 -17.63 19.36
C GLY A 203 -6.51 -17.08 20.73
N HIS A 204 -6.99 -15.88 21.05
CA HIS A 204 -7.64 -15.50 22.32
C HIS A 204 -7.82 -13.98 22.36
N TRP A 205 -9.07 -13.50 22.38
CA TRP A 205 -9.37 -12.10 22.65
C TRP A 205 -9.42 -11.89 24.16
N ALA A 206 -8.35 -11.32 24.73
CA ALA A 206 -8.39 -10.73 26.07
C ALA A 206 -8.42 -9.21 25.92
N GLY A 207 -9.54 -8.60 26.32
CA GLY A 207 -9.81 -7.18 26.11
C GLY A 207 -8.88 -6.27 26.91
N HIS A 208 -8.39 -5.22 26.26
CA HIS A 208 -7.88 -4.05 26.95
C HIS A 208 -8.45 -2.77 26.31
N ARG A 209 -9.06 -1.98 27.19
CA ARG A 209 -9.77 -0.73 26.94
C ARG A 209 -8.73 0.40 26.84
N CYS A 210 -8.70 1.15 25.73
CA CYS A 210 -7.95 2.39 25.66
C CYS A 210 -8.75 3.53 26.34
N PRO A 211 -8.16 4.32 27.26
CA PRO A 211 -8.80 5.51 27.80
C PRO A 211 -8.72 6.66 26.77
N GLY A 212 -9.75 7.49 26.75
CA GLY A 212 -9.93 8.56 25.76
C GLY A 212 -9.08 9.80 25.99
N SER A 213 -8.86 10.51 24.87
CA SER A 213 -8.78 11.96 24.70
C SER A 213 -8.98 12.24 23.22
#